data_AF-A0AA86T584-F1
#
_entry.id   AF-A0AA86T584-F1
#
_cell.length_a   1.000
_cell.length_b   1.000
_cell.length_c   1.000
_cell.angle_alpha   90.00
_cell.angle_beta   90.00
_cell.angle_gamma   90.00
#
_symmetry.space_group_name_H-M   'P 1'
#
loop_
_entity.id
_entity.type
_entity.pdbx_description
1 polymer ?
#
loop_
_entity_poly.entity_id
_entity_poly.type
_entity_poly.pdbx_seq_one_letter_code
_entity_poly.pdbx_strand_id
1 'polypeptide(L)'
;MNRADRRREDKLQREGGRITQAALSRLLQEGRAHHQAGRLTEAATIYQTVLEQQPDHAEAAHLLGLVAYRSGRLDEACELIRLAIRSDNAQPTYYFNLGVVSQRKGAIAEAAEAYREAIARQPRHVDALVNLGNLLREQGQAAEAVELYRRALAANPAAVEAHNGLGVALKEQGLAREAIEEYREALRLKPGHVEAQNNLGLAWMESGRLDEAVAAFERAVHTEPANPKGHYHLGLAYLWKGEIEAAVASLKRSADIKHDHGRPVAGGTISRARLKHEAEQVGYLIKEGLLGPDSRDYLDRLRRIREKVDAAAPHSTWVSLQADETAAIAPSLNRILFPSRADRLEAGALNPHLDVAAIEADYHRQKPEIMYVDHLLTPEALAAMRRFCLEATIWKKEYENGYLGAFIGDGFATPLLFQIAEELRLRFPGIFKEHRLTQAWSFKHDSARRGLGMHADAAAVNVNFWITPDEANLDPETGGLVVWDKEAPRDWNFKAYNSEKNRGKILDFLEQGGAKMVRIPYRCNRAVIFNSDLFHETDDVRFQDTYLSRRINITLLYGFRAQS
;
A
#
# COMPACT_ATOMS: atom_id res chain seq x y z
N MET A 1 -63.79 -15.57 30.83
CA MET A 1 -63.34 -14.18 31.09
C MET A 1 -64.53 -13.23 31.04
N ASN A 2 -64.89 -12.65 32.19
CA ASN A 2 -66.06 -11.79 32.35
C ASN A 2 -65.84 -10.43 31.64
N ARG A 3 -66.91 -9.73 31.27
CA ARG A 3 -66.91 -8.36 30.73
C ARG A 3 -66.13 -7.37 31.63
N ALA A 4 -66.04 -7.66 32.94
CA ALA A 4 -65.21 -6.93 33.90
C ALA A 4 -63.69 -7.20 33.74
N ASP A 5 -63.31 -8.44 33.38
CA ASP A 5 -61.92 -8.83 33.11
C ASP A 5 -61.46 -8.28 31.76
N ARG A 6 -62.32 -8.35 30.74
CA ARG A 6 -62.07 -7.68 29.45
C ARG A 6 -61.93 -6.17 29.59
N ARG A 7 -62.69 -5.54 30.49
CA ARG A 7 -62.53 -4.11 30.80
C ARG A 7 -61.26 -3.81 31.61
N ARG A 8 -60.70 -4.76 32.36
CA ARG A 8 -59.39 -4.62 33.03
C ARG A 8 -58.23 -4.80 32.05
N GLU A 9 -58.30 -5.78 31.15
CA GLU A 9 -57.33 -5.95 30.06
C GLU A 9 -57.39 -4.82 29.04
N ASP A 10 -58.58 -4.37 28.63
CA ASP A 10 -58.73 -3.19 27.76
C ASP A 10 -58.27 -1.91 28.46
N LYS A 11 -58.39 -1.81 29.79
CA LYS A 11 -57.91 -0.64 30.55
C LYS A 11 -56.39 -0.67 30.77
N LEU A 12 -55.79 -1.85 30.89
CA LEU A 12 -54.33 -2.06 30.85
C LEU A 12 -53.75 -1.84 29.44
N GLN A 13 -54.51 -2.10 28.37
CA GLN A 13 -54.12 -1.81 26.98
C GLN A 13 -54.40 -0.35 26.56
N ARG A 14 -55.27 0.38 27.29
CA ARG A 14 -55.68 1.77 26.95
C ARG A 14 -55.18 2.83 27.92
N GLU A 15 -54.53 2.48 29.03
CA GLU A 15 -53.67 3.40 29.79
C GLU A 15 -52.32 3.58 29.08
N GLY A 16 -52.38 4.21 27.91
CA GLY A 16 -51.33 5.06 27.36
C GLY A 16 -50.05 4.40 26.87
N GLY A 17 -50.13 3.50 25.87
CA GLY A 17 -49.22 3.38 24.71
C GLY A 17 -47.68 3.46 24.88
N ARG A 18 -47.16 3.44 26.10
CA ARG A 18 -45.74 3.56 26.45
C ARG A 18 -45.37 2.32 27.24
N ILE A 19 -44.43 1.56 26.68
CA ILE A 19 -43.80 0.44 27.37
C ILE A 19 -43.22 0.95 28.70
N THR A 20 -43.44 0.21 29.79
CA THR A 20 -42.88 0.56 31.10
C THR A 20 -41.35 0.60 31.05
N GLN A 21 -40.71 1.42 31.88
CA GLN A 21 -39.24 1.51 31.92
C GLN A 21 -38.57 0.14 32.20
N ALA A 22 -39.23 -0.72 32.97
CA ALA A 22 -38.79 -2.10 33.21
C ALA A 22 -38.84 -2.97 31.94
N ALA A 23 -39.89 -2.83 31.13
CA ALA A 23 -40.00 -3.54 29.86
C ALA A 23 -39.05 -2.99 28.78
N LEU A 24 -38.79 -1.68 28.74
CA LEU A 24 -37.74 -1.10 27.89
C LEU A 24 -36.34 -1.60 28.28
N SER A 25 -36.06 -1.67 29.59
CA SER A 25 -34.79 -2.22 30.09
C SER A 25 -34.59 -3.68 29.67
N ARG A 26 -35.67 -4.47 29.69
CA ARG A 26 -35.64 -5.87 29.23
C ARG A 26 -35.36 -5.96 27.73
N LEU A 27 -36.02 -5.13 26.91
CA LEU A 27 -35.75 -5.05 25.47
C LEU A 27 -34.30 -4.67 25.19
N LEU A 28 -33.75 -3.68 25.89
CA LEU A 28 -32.35 -3.29 25.73
C LEU A 28 -31.38 -4.42 26.11
N GLN A 29 -31.68 -5.18 27.17
CA GLN A 29 -30.87 -6.34 27.55
C GLN A 29 -30.91 -7.44 26.48
N GLU A 30 -32.09 -7.72 25.92
CA GLU A 30 -32.27 -8.68 24.84
C GLU A 30 -31.52 -8.23 23.57
N GLY A 31 -31.67 -6.97 23.17
CA GLY A 31 -30.96 -6.37 22.05
C GLY A 31 -29.43 -6.49 22.20
N ARG A 32 -28.90 -6.26 23.41
CA ARG A 32 -27.47 -6.45 23.69
C ARG A 32 -27.03 -7.90 23.55
N ALA A 33 -27.84 -8.86 24.02
CA ALA A 33 -27.53 -10.27 23.88
C ALA A 33 -27.49 -10.69 22.40
N HIS A 34 -28.42 -10.21 21.57
CA HIS A 34 -28.38 -10.41 20.12
C HIS A 34 -27.14 -9.77 19.48
N HIS A 35 -26.82 -8.53 19.87
CA HIS A 35 -25.67 -7.81 19.33
C HIS A 35 -24.33 -8.50 19.69
N GLN A 36 -24.16 -8.94 20.94
CA GLN A 36 -22.99 -9.69 21.40
C GLN A 36 -22.85 -11.03 20.66
N ALA A 37 -23.97 -11.68 20.34
CA ALA A 37 -24.00 -12.92 19.56
C ALA A 37 -23.86 -12.71 18.04
N GLY A 38 -23.66 -11.47 17.57
CA GLY A 38 -23.50 -11.16 16.14
C GLY A 38 -24.80 -11.18 15.32
N ARG A 39 -25.96 -11.36 15.97
CA ARG A 39 -27.29 -11.30 15.35
C ARG A 39 -27.73 -9.85 15.16
N LEU A 40 -27.10 -9.19 14.18
CA LEU A 40 -27.21 -7.75 13.97
C LEU A 40 -28.61 -7.31 13.55
N THR A 41 -29.31 -8.09 12.73
CA THR A 41 -30.67 -7.77 12.26
C THR A 41 -31.64 -7.76 13.43
N GLU A 42 -31.62 -8.80 14.25
CA GLU A 42 -32.49 -8.93 15.41
C GLU A 42 -32.19 -7.87 16.47
N ALA A 43 -30.90 -7.57 16.71
CA ALA A 43 -30.51 -6.47 17.59
C ALA A 43 -31.04 -5.12 17.09
N ALA A 44 -30.91 -4.85 15.78
CA ALA A 44 -31.40 -3.62 15.17
C ALA A 44 -32.91 -3.46 15.34
N THR A 45 -33.69 -4.53 15.06
CA THR A 45 -35.15 -4.52 15.24
C THR A 45 -35.53 -4.15 16.68
N ILE A 46 -34.86 -4.74 17.66
CA ILE A 46 -35.15 -4.46 19.07
C ILE A 46 -34.85 -3.00 19.44
N TYR A 47 -33.68 -2.47 19.04
CA TYR A 47 -33.36 -1.06 19.33
C TYR A 47 -34.27 -0.09 18.59
N GLN A 48 -34.71 -0.43 17.36
CA GLN A 48 -35.71 0.34 16.61
C GLN A 48 -37.03 0.41 17.39
N THR A 49 -37.52 -0.72 17.91
CA THR A 49 -38.73 -0.76 18.74
C THR A 49 -38.60 0.11 19.99
N VAL A 50 -37.42 0.16 20.62
CA VAL A 50 -37.19 1.06 21.76
C VAL A 50 -37.29 2.53 21.32
N LEU A 51 -36.71 2.89 20.17
CA LEU A 51 -36.76 4.26 19.64
C LEU A 51 -38.14 4.67 19.11
N GLU A 52 -38.95 3.73 18.61
CA GLU A 52 -40.35 4.01 18.24
C GLU A 52 -41.19 4.42 19.46
N GLN A 53 -40.85 3.90 20.64
CA GLN A 53 -41.54 4.19 21.89
C GLN A 53 -40.96 5.42 22.61
N GLN A 54 -39.64 5.60 22.51
CA GLN A 54 -38.89 6.71 23.08
C GLN A 54 -37.86 7.22 22.05
N PRO A 55 -38.26 8.16 21.17
CA PRO A 55 -37.40 8.65 20.08
C PRO A 55 -36.10 9.31 20.54
N ASP A 56 -36.04 9.78 21.78
CA ASP A 56 -34.90 10.41 22.43
C ASP A 56 -34.12 9.44 23.34
N HIS A 57 -34.36 8.13 23.29
CA HIS A 57 -33.64 7.17 24.13
C HIS A 57 -32.16 7.04 23.71
N ALA A 58 -31.29 7.76 24.41
CA ALA A 58 -29.87 7.91 24.06
C ALA A 58 -29.14 6.56 23.85
N GLU A 59 -29.30 5.62 24.78
CA GLU A 59 -28.60 4.34 24.70
C GLU A 59 -29.08 3.45 23.53
N ALA A 60 -30.38 3.45 23.23
CA ALA A 60 -30.92 2.68 22.10
C ALA A 60 -30.42 3.26 20.77
N ALA A 61 -30.39 4.59 20.65
CA ALA A 61 -29.83 5.28 19.50
C ALA A 61 -28.34 4.95 19.32
N HIS A 62 -27.55 5.00 20.40
CA HIS A 62 -26.14 4.65 20.37
C HIS A 62 -25.91 3.20 19.94
N LEU A 63 -26.63 2.25 20.56
CA LEU A 63 -26.49 0.82 20.25
C LEU A 63 -26.94 0.48 18.82
N LEU A 64 -28.02 1.09 18.33
CA LEU A 64 -28.43 0.95 16.92
C LEU A 64 -27.38 1.54 15.98
N GLY A 65 -26.77 2.68 16.34
CA GLY A 65 -25.66 3.28 15.59
C GLY A 65 -24.44 2.35 15.49
N LEU A 66 -24.09 1.65 16.57
CA LEU A 66 -23.02 0.64 16.55
C LEU A 66 -23.37 -0.56 15.65
N VAL A 67 -24.63 -0.99 15.63
CA VAL A 67 -25.09 -2.04 14.71
C VAL A 67 -24.99 -1.57 13.26
N ALA A 68 -25.44 -0.36 12.95
CA ALA A 68 -25.30 0.24 11.62
C ALA A 68 -23.83 0.35 11.18
N TYR A 69 -22.93 0.75 12.09
CA TYR A 69 -21.48 0.77 11.84
C TYR A 69 -20.92 -0.62 11.50
N ARG A 70 -21.32 -1.67 12.25
CA ARG A 70 -20.91 -3.05 11.96
C ARG A 70 -21.47 -3.57 10.64
N SER A 71 -22.65 -3.09 10.23
CA SER A 71 -23.24 -3.37 8.93
C SER A 71 -22.70 -2.50 7.78
N GLY A 72 -21.73 -1.60 8.04
CA GLY A 72 -21.14 -0.72 7.02
C GLY A 72 -22.02 0.47 6.62
N ARG A 73 -23.16 0.71 7.28
CA ARG A 73 -24.06 1.84 7.04
C ARG A 73 -23.57 3.06 7.83
N LEU A 74 -22.48 3.67 7.35
CA LEU A 74 -21.74 4.69 8.09
C LEU A 74 -22.55 5.99 8.31
N ASP A 75 -23.33 6.42 7.32
CA ASP A 75 -24.16 7.63 7.44
C ASP A 75 -25.23 7.49 8.50
N GLU A 76 -25.96 6.36 8.48
CA GLU A 76 -26.96 6.01 9.47
C GLU A 76 -26.34 5.91 10.87
N ALA A 77 -25.16 5.28 10.98
CA ALA A 77 -24.44 5.18 12.24
C ALA A 77 -24.10 6.55 12.84
N CYS A 78 -23.60 7.48 12.03
CA CYS A 78 -23.33 8.86 12.49
C CYS A 78 -24.60 9.56 12.99
N GLU A 79 -25.71 9.49 12.24
CA GLU A 79 -26.96 10.16 12.63
C GLU A 79 -27.53 9.62 13.95
N LEU A 80 -27.50 8.30 14.13
CA LEU A 80 -27.95 7.65 15.35
C LEU A 80 -27.06 7.98 16.56
N ILE A 81 -25.74 8.03 16.38
CA ILE A 81 -24.84 8.43 17.47
C ILE A 81 -25.00 9.92 17.80
N ARG A 82 -25.20 10.80 16.80
CA ARG A 82 -25.53 12.21 17.05
C ARG A 82 -26.86 12.37 17.76
N LEU A 83 -27.86 11.52 17.47
CA LEU A 83 -29.09 11.47 18.25
C LEU A 83 -28.81 11.10 19.70
N ALA A 84 -28.00 10.06 19.95
CA ALA A 84 -27.60 9.71 21.31
C ALA A 84 -26.93 10.86 22.06
N ILE A 85 -26.04 11.61 21.41
CA ILE A 85 -25.36 12.79 21.98
C ILE A 85 -26.34 13.94 22.28
N ARG A 86 -27.31 14.20 21.38
CA ARG A 86 -28.33 15.24 21.62
C ARG A 86 -29.23 14.89 22.80
N SER A 87 -29.54 13.60 22.96
CA SER A 87 -30.35 13.09 24.06
C SER A 87 -29.61 13.04 25.39
N ASP A 88 -28.31 12.72 25.37
CA ASP A 88 -27.44 12.67 26.53
C ASP A 88 -26.00 13.01 26.13
N ASN A 89 -25.58 14.23 26.46
CA ASN A 89 -24.29 14.80 26.08
C ASN A 89 -23.17 14.60 27.12
N ALA A 90 -23.47 13.89 28.22
CA ALA A 90 -22.50 13.63 29.28
C ALA A 90 -21.61 12.42 28.96
N GLN A 91 -22.09 11.51 28.11
CA GLN A 91 -21.47 10.20 27.91
C GLN A 91 -20.27 10.27 26.94
N PRO A 92 -19.01 10.13 27.41
CA PRO A 92 -17.83 10.24 26.55
C PRO A 92 -17.80 9.15 25.46
N THR A 93 -18.34 7.97 25.75
CA THR A 93 -18.42 6.84 24.83
C THR A 93 -19.20 7.17 23.55
N TYR A 94 -20.20 8.06 23.60
CA TYR A 94 -20.95 8.44 22.40
C TYR A 94 -20.09 9.29 21.46
N TYR A 95 -19.37 10.26 22.00
CA TYR A 95 -18.41 11.07 21.25
C TYR A 95 -17.25 10.22 20.71
N PHE A 96 -16.67 9.32 21.52
CA PHE A 96 -15.63 8.42 21.07
C PHE A 96 -16.09 7.57 19.87
N ASN A 97 -17.28 6.98 19.96
CA ASN A 97 -17.82 6.18 18.86
C ASN A 97 -18.18 7.03 17.64
N LEU A 98 -18.69 8.26 17.80
CA LEU A 98 -18.85 9.20 16.68
C LEU A 98 -17.52 9.42 15.99
N GLY A 99 -16.44 9.63 16.76
CA GLY A 99 -15.09 9.78 16.23
C GLY A 99 -14.65 8.59 15.38
N VAL A 100 -14.86 7.36 15.88
CA VAL A 100 -14.53 6.12 15.16
C VAL A 100 -15.33 5.99 13.86
N VAL A 101 -16.64 6.28 13.87
CA VAL A 101 -17.47 6.20 12.65
C VAL A 101 -17.08 7.27 11.65
N SER A 102 -16.90 8.52 12.09
CA SER A 102 -16.50 9.64 11.23
C SER A 102 -15.11 9.42 10.61
N GLN A 103 -14.16 8.86 11.35
CA GLN A 103 -12.84 8.50 10.80
C GLN A 103 -12.98 7.43 9.72
N ARG A 104 -13.78 6.38 9.95
CA ARG A 104 -14.02 5.33 8.94
C ARG A 104 -14.72 5.86 7.68
N LYS A 105 -15.54 6.91 7.81
CA LYS A 105 -16.16 7.63 6.69
C LYS A 105 -15.18 8.57 5.95
N GLY A 106 -14.01 8.84 6.51
CA GLY A 106 -13.06 9.83 6.01
C GLY A 106 -13.39 11.28 6.41
N ALA A 107 -14.34 11.48 7.31
CA ALA A 107 -14.68 12.78 7.89
C ALA A 107 -13.69 13.13 9.03
N ILE A 108 -12.43 13.35 8.67
CA ILE A 108 -11.30 13.47 9.61
C ILE A 108 -11.47 14.63 10.61
N ALA A 109 -11.94 15.79 10.17
CA ALA A 109 -12.13 16.94 11.05
C ALA A 109 -13.20 16.68 12.12
N GLU A 110 -14.30 16.02 11.75
CA GLU A 110 -15.35 15.62 12.69
C GLU A 110 -14.82 14.56 13.67
N ALA A 111 -14.04 13.60 13.17
CA ALA A 111 -13.46 12.57 14.02
C ALA A 111 -12.57 13.16 15.12
N ALA A 112 -11.68 14.08 14.76
CA ALA A 112 -10.82 14.78 15.70
C ALA A 112 -11.63 15.53 16.78
N GLU A 113 -12.68 16.24 16.38
CA GLU A 113 -13.52 16.99 17.30
C GLU A 113 -14.30 16.08 18.25
N ALA A 114 -14.86 14.99 17.73
CA ALA A 114 -15.55 14.01 18.55
C ALA A 114 -14.60 13.34 19.57
N TYR A 115 -13.34 13.06 19.20
CA TYR A 115 -12.35 12.58 20.19
C TYR A 115 -12.01 13.64 21.23
N ARG A 116 -11.85 14.91 20.86
CA ARG A 116 -11.63 16.01 21.82
C ARG A 116 -12.78 16.13 22.80
N GLU A 117 -14.02 16.04 22.33
CA GLU A 117 -15.20 16.07 23.21
C GLU A 117 -15.23 14.85 24.16
N ALA A 118 -14.90 13.64 23.67
CA ALA A 118 -14.78 12.47 24.53
C ALA A 118 -13.73 12.68 25.65
N ILE A 119 -12.57 13.26 25.31
CA ILE A 119 -11.49 13.60 26.25
C ILE A 119 -11.94 14.71 27.21
N ALA A 120 -12.72 15.70 26.75
CA ALA A 120 -13.23 16.78 27.60
C ALA A 120 -14.18 16.24 28.69
N ARG A 121 -15.00 15.23 28.38
CA ARG A 121 -15.89 14.57 29.36
C ARG A 121 -15.13 13.59 30.25
N GLN A 122 -14.12 12.91 29.70
CA GLN A 122 -13.29 11.97 30.43
C GLN A 122 -11.81 12.18 30.08
N PRO A 123 -11.08 13.03 30.83
CA PRO A 123 -9.69 13.39 30.52
C PRO A 123 -8.70 12.21 30.47
N ARG A 124 -9.06 11.09 31.11
CA ARG A 124 -8.29 9.84 31.16
C ARG A 124 -8.82 8.76 30.20
N HIS A 125 -9.60 9.11 29.19
CA HIS A 125 -10.13 8.15 28.20
C HIS A 125 -9.02 7.70 27.24
N VAL A 126 -8.37 6.58 27.56
CA VAL A 126 -7.19 6.04 26.87
C VAL A 126 -7.42 5.90 25.36
N ASP A 127 -8.51 5.24 24.94
CA ASP A 127 -8.74 4.99 23.50
C ASP A 127 -8.97 6.28 22.68
N ALA A 128 -9.61 7.30 23.28
CA ALA A 128 -9.82 8.58 22.63
C ALA A 128 -8.50 9.37 22.50
N LEU A 129 -7.64 9.31 23.53
CA LEU A 129 -6.30 9.90 23.49
C LEU A 129 -5.44 9.23 22.41
N VAL A 130 -5.43 7.89 22.35
CA VAL A 130 -4.68 7.12 21.34
C VAL A 130 -5.20 7.41 19.93
N ASN A 131 -6.52 7.38 19.71
CA ASN A 131 -7.10 7.60 18.38
C ASN A 131 -6.92 9.05 17.90
N LEU A 132 -7.05 10.04 18.78
CA LEU A 132 -6.72 11.42 18.44
C LEU A 132 -5.22 11.57 18.14
N GLY A 133 -4.35 10.93 18.92
CA GLY A 133 -2.90 10.90 18.66
C GLY A 133 -2.57 10.32 17.29
N ASN A 134 -3.17 9.19 16.92
CA ASN A 134 -3.02 8.57 15.61
C ASN A 134 -3.44 9.51 14.48
N LEU A 135 -4.59 10.17 14.63
CA LEU A 135 -5.14 11.09 13.65
C LEU A 135 -4.25 12.33 13.45
N LEU A 136 -3.77 12.94 14.55
CA LEU A 136 -2.85 14.08 14.47
C LEU A 136 -1.49 13.70 13.88
N ARG A 137 -0.97 12.52 14.21
CA ARG A 137 0.26 11.98 13.61
C ARG A 137 0.11 11.84 12.10
N GLU A 138 -0.99 11.26 11.62
CA GLU A 138 -1.31 11.13 10.19
C GLU A 138 -1.44 12.49 9.48
N GLN A 139 -1.73 13.56 10.22
CA GLN A 139 -1.74 14.95 9.73
C GLN A 139 -0.37 15.63 9.78
N GLY A 140 0.69 14.94 10.22
CA GLY A 140 2.04 15.48 10.38
C GLY A 140 2.29 16.20 11.70
N GLN A 141 1.34 16.18 12.64
CA GLN A 141 1.45 16.83 13.95
C GLN A 141 2.03 15.86 15.00
N ALA A 142 3.20 15.30 14.74
CA ALA A 142 3.82 14.27 15.59
C ALA A 142 4.07 14.73 17.03
N ALA A 143 4.40 16.01 17.25
CA ALA A 143 4.63 16.57 18.59
C ALA A 143 3.37 16.55 19.47
N GLU A 144 2.21 16.90 18.90
CA GLU A 144 0.92 16.84 19.59
C GLU A 144 0.50 15.40 19.86
N ALA A 145 0.77 14.49 18.91
CA ALA A 145 0.51 13.07 19.09
C ALA A 145 1.31 12.47 20.27
N VAL A 146 2.60 12.80 20.40
CA VAL A 146 3.45 12.36 21.53
C VAL A 146 2.83 12.75 22.87
N GLU A 147 2.32 13.97 23.02
CA GLU A 147 1.67 14.42 24.26
C GLU A 147 0.40 13.62 24.57
N LEU A 148 -0.42 13.33 23.55
CA LEU A 148 -1.62 12.52 23.72
C LEU A 148 -1.31 11.07 24.14
N TYR A 149 -0.29 10.44 23.55
CA TYR A 149 0.13 9.10 23.96
C TYR A 149 0.70 9.09 25.38
N ARG A 150 1.51 10.08 25.77
CA ARG A 150 2.01 10.22 27.15
C ARG A 150 0.88 10.38 28.15
N ARG A 151 -0.15 11.16 27.82
CA ARG A 151 -1.38 11.26 28.62
C ARG A 151 -2.15 9.93 28.70
N ALA A 152 -2.21 9.18 27.59
CA ALA A 152 -2.83 7.85 27.58
C ALA A 152 -2.08 6.87 28.51
N LEU A 153 -0.74 6.90 28.49
CA LEU A 153 0.12 6.09 29.37
C LEU A 153 0.06 6.54 30.83
N ALA A 154 -0.06 7.84 31.10
CA ALA A 154 -0.31 8.35 32.46
C ALA A 154 -1.68 7.88 32.99
N ALA A 155 -2.68 7.74 32.11
CA ALA A 155 -3.99 7.20 32.47
C ALA A 155 -3.97 5.68 32.66
N ASN A 156 -3.26 4.95 31.80
CA ASN A 156 -3.08 3.50 31.85
C ASN A 156 -1.67 3.11 31.32
N PRO A 157 -0.72 2.81 32.22
CA PRO A 157 0.63 2.41 31.81
C PRO A 157 0.71 1.08 31.05
N ALA A 158 -0.36 0.28 31.01
CA ALA A 158 -0.41 -0.99 30.27
C ALA A 158 -1.06 -0.85 28.88
N ALA A 159 -1.29 0.37 28.40
CA ALA A 159 -1.90 0.63 27.10
C ALA A 159 -0.93 0.34 25.94
N VAL A 160 -0.96 -0.89 25.43
CA VAL A 160 -0.06 -1.38 24.36
C VAL A 160 -0.08 -0.49 23.12
N GLU A 161 -1.26 -0.07 22.67
CA GLU A 161 -1.42 0.79 21.49
C GLU A 161 -0.83 2.19 21.71
N ALA A 162 -0.83 2.68 22.96
CA ALA A 162 -0.21 3.97 23.29
C ALA A 162 1.32 3.89 23.25
N HIS A 163 1.91 2.79 23.75
CA HIS A 163 3.36 2.54 23.60
C HIS A 163 3.75 2.41 22.12
N ASN A 164 3.03 1.61 21.33
CA ASN A 164 3.30 1.49 19.89
C ASN A 164 3.16 2.84 19.17
N GLY A 165 2.07 3.58 19.40
CA GLY A 165 1.84 4.90 18.81
C GLY A 165 2.90 5.93 19.20
N LEU A 166 3.29 5.95 20.48
CA LEU A 166 4.36 6.82 20.98
C LEU A 166 5.70 6.48 20.30
N GLY A 167 6.03 5.19 20.18
CA GLY A 167 7.23 4.76 19.46
C GLY A 167 7.26 5.24 18.01
N VAL A 168 6.13 5.16 17.29
CA VAL A 168 6.05 5.65 15.90
C VAL A 168 6.25 7.16 15.84
N ALA A 169 5.58 7.92 16.70
CA ALA A 169 5.69 9.38 16.71
C ALA A 169 7.10 9.87 17.13
N LEU A 170 7.76 9.19 18.07
CA LEU A 170 9.15 9.47 18.45
C LEU A 170 10.12 9.19 17.31
N LYS A 171 9.92 8.09 16.57
CA LYS A 171 10.71 7.76 15.38
C LYS A 171 10.58 8.85 14.32
N GLU A 172 9.37 9.35 14.07
CA GLU A 172 9.12 10.46 13.13
C GLU A 172 9.80 11.78 13.56
N GLN A 173 10.10 11.95 14.85
CA GLN A 173 10.90 13.06 15.39
C GLN A 173 12.42 12.80 15.38
N GLY A 174 12.88 11.67 14.84
CA GLY A 174 14.29 11.27 14.83
C GLY A 174 14.77 10.66 16.16
N LEU A 175 13.90 10.46 17.14
CA LEU A 175 14.21 9.90 18.46
C LEU A 175 14.17 8.36 18.43
N ALA A 176 14.98 7.76 17.55
CA ALA A 176 14.93 6.33 17.27
C ALA A 176 15.20 5.43 18.50
N ARG A 177 16.08 5.85 19.42
CA ARG A 177 16.39 5.08 20.64
C ARG A 177 15.19 5.01 21.58
N GLU A 178 14.51 6.12 21.79
CA GLU A 178 13.31 6.17 22.63
C GLU A 178 12.17 5.36 21.99
N ALA A 179 12.02 5.46 20.67
CA ALA A 179 11.06 4.64 19.94
C ALA A 179 11.26 3.13 20.15
N ILE A 180 12.51 2.66 20.12
CA ILE A 180 12.85 1.25 20.37
C ILE A 180 12.41 0.81 21.76
N GLU A 181 12.61 1.63 22.79
CA GLU A 181 12.21 1.29 24.16
C GLU A 181 10.69 1.21 24.30
N GLU A 182 9.94 2.12 23.67
CA GLU A 182 8.48 2.08 23.65
C GLU A 182 7.93 0.83 22.94
N TYR A 183 8.51 0.44 21.79
CA TYR A 183 8.12 -0.81 21.13
C TYR A 183 8.44 -2.04 21.99
N ARG A 184 9.57 -2.04 22.70
CA ARG A 184 9.92 -3.13 23.62
C ARG A 184 8.93 -3.22 24.77
N GLU A 185 8.45 -2.10 25.29
CA GLU A 185 7.44 -2.10 26.35
C GLU A 185 6.09 -2.60 25.85
N ALA A 186 5.66 -2.18 24.65
CA ALA A 186 4.48 -2.74 23.99
C ALA A 186 4.57 -4.28 23.86
N LEU A 187 5.74 -4.80 23.47
CA LEU A 187 5.98 -6.24 23.33
C LEU A 187 6.17 -6.97 24.66
N ARG A 188 6.64 -6.30 25.72
CA ARG A 188 6.67 -6.85 27.07
C ARG A 188 5.25 -7.08 27.58
N LEU A 189 4.35 -6.13 27.33
CA LEU A 189 2.93 -6.20 27.71
C LEU A 189 2.13 -7.17 26.83
N LYS A 190 2.41 -7.22 25.52
CA LYS A 190 1.77 -8.13 24.57
C LYS A 190 2.79 -8.67 23.56
N PRO A 191 3.44 -9.82 23.85
CA PRO A 191 4.48 -10.38 23.00
C PRO A 191 4.06 -10.67 21.55
N GLY A 192 2.78 -10.98 21.32
CA GLY A 192 2.19 -11.22 19.99
C GLY A 192 1.69 -9.97 19.27
N HIS A 193 2.10 -8.77 19.66
CA HIS A 193 1.68 -7.53 19.00
C HIS A 193 2.47 -7.29 17.70
N VAL A 194 1.95 -7.81 16.58
CA VAL A 194 2.63 -7.86 15.27
C VAL A 194 3.07 -6.49 14.75
N GLU A 195 2.28 -5.44 14.96
CA GLU A 195 2.65 -4.11 14.48
C GLU A 195 3.89 -3.57 15.20
N ALA A 196 3.90 -3.56 16.54
CA ALA A 196 5.07 -3.29 17.36
C ALA A 196 6.30 -4.17 17.01
N GLN A 197 6.13 -5.47 16.71
CA GLN A 197 7.23 -6.32 16.25
C GLN A 197 7.82 -5.82 14.92
N ASN A 198 6.96 -5.47 13.96
CA ASN A 198 7.39 -4.91 12.68
C ASN A 198 8.08 -3.56 12.85
N ASN A 199 7.52 -2.66 13.66
CA ASN A 199 8.07 -1.32 13.88
C ASN A 199 9.44 -1.39 14.58
N LEU A 200 9.59 -2.29 15.56
CA LEU A 200 10.86 -2.57 16.21
C LEU A 200 11.89 -3.15 15.24
N GLY A 201 11.48 -4.10 14.39
CA GLY A 201 12.34 -4.64 13.34
C GLY A 201 12.86 -3.57 12.37
N LEU A 202 11.98 -2.67 11.92
CA LEU A 202 12.36 -1.55 11.05
C LEU A 202 13.34 -0.59 11.74
N ALA A 203 13.11 -0.25 13.02
CA ALA A 203 14.00 0.60 13.79
C ALA A 203 15.40 -0.04 13.97
N TRP A 204 15.47 -1.36 14.16
CA TRP A 204 16.73 -2.10 14.20
C TRP A 204 17.42 -2.16 12.82
N MET A 205 16.68 -2.34 11.73
CA MET A 205 17.25 -2.27 10.37
C MET A 205 17.91 -0.92 10.12
N GLU A 206 17.21 0.17 10.40
CA GLU A 206 17.71 1.55 10.23
C GLU A 206 18.93 1.84 11.11
N SER A 207 19.02 1.19 12.28
CA SER A 207 20.18 1.29 13.19
C SER A 207 21.32 0.32 12.85
N GLY A 208 21.22 -0.45 11.76
CA GLY A 208 22.22 -1.44 11.35
C GLY A 208 22.25 -2.73 12.17
N ARG A 209 21.29 -2.93 13.08
CA ARG A 209 21.13 -4.12 13.93
C ARG A 209 20.34 -5.21 13.22
N LEU A 210 20.95 -5.77 12.17
CA LEU A 210 20.26 -6.63 11.21
C LEU A 210 19.82 -7.97 11.80
N ASP A 211 20.60 -8.57 12.70
CA ASP A 211 20.22 -9.83 13.35
C ASP A 211 18.98 -9.67 14.22
N GLU A 212 18.90 -8.58 14.98
CA GLU A 212 17.75 -8.27 15.81
C GLU A 212 16.52 -7.93 14.97
N ALA A 213 16.73 -7.22 13.85
CA ALA A 213 15.67 -6.94 12.89
C ALA A 213 15.09 -8.23 12.30
N VAL A 214 15.93 -9.14 11.80
CA VAL A 214 15.51 -10.45 11.29
C VAL A 214 14.71 -11.19 12.36
N ALA A 215 15.23 -11.30 13.57
CA ALA A 215 14.53 -11.98 14.67
C ALA A 215 13.17 -11.34 15.01
N ALA A 216 13.03 -10.01 14.89
CA ALA A 216 11.76 -9.31 15.09
C ALA A 216 10.73 -9.69 14.01
N PHE A 217 11.15 -9.65 12.75
CA PHE A 217 10.26 -9.98 11.63
C PHE A 217 9.93 -11.47 11.58
N GLU A 218 10.84 -12.36 11.97
CA GLU A 218 10.55 -13.79 12.13
C GLU A 218 9.44 -14.03 13.15
N ARG A 219 9.47 -13.34 14.29
CA ARG A 219 8.37 -13.40 15.27
C ARG A 219 7.06 -12.83 14.71
N ALA A 220 7.13 -11.77 13.90
CA ALA A 220 5.96 -11.18 13.25
C ALA A 220 5.31 -12.16 12.26
N VAL A 221 6.09 -12.79 11.39
CA VAL A 221 5.57 -13.80 10.45
C VAL A 221 5.20 -15.11 11.12
N HIS A 222 5.78 -15.46 12.27
CA HIS A 222 5.33 -16.59 13.07
C HIS A 222 3.95 -16.33 13.69
N THR A 223 3.72 -15.12 14.19
CA THR A 223 2.45 -14.72 14.81
C THR A 223 1.33 -14.58 13.78
N GLU A 224 1.63 -13.96 12.63
CA GLU A 224 0.71 -13.82 11.50
C GLU A 224 1.32 -14.36 10.19
N PRO A 225 1.30 -15.69 9.96
CA PRO A 225 1.93 -16.30 8.78
C PRO A 225 1.36 -15.88 7.43
N ALA A 226 0.13 -15.36 7.44
CA ALA A 226 -0.60 -14.89 6.26
C ALA A 226 -0.52 -13.36 6.06
N ASN A 227 0.34 -12.66 6.82
CA ASN A 227 0.54 -11.23 6.64
C ASN A 227 1.70 -10.96 5.66
N PRO A 228 1.43 -10.48 4.43
CA PRO A 228 2.48 -10.29 3.42
C PRO A 228 3.48 -9.19 3.81
N LYS A 229 3.07 -8.20 4.63
CA LYS A 229 3.95 -7.11 5.06
C LYS A 229 5.11 -7.62 5.93
N GLY A 230 4.85 -8.58 6.81
CA GLY A 230 5.89 -9.19 7.64
C GLY A 230 6.95 -9.92 6.81
N HIS A 231 6.51 -10.73 5.84
CA HIS A 231 7.39 -11.43 4.91
C HIS A 231 8.19 -10.48 4.01
N TYR A 232 7.58 -9.37 3.60
CA TYR A 232 8.24 -8.32 2.83
C TYR A 232 9.40 -7.69 3.62
N HIS A 233 9.16 -7.26 4.86
CA HIS A 233 10.21 -6.68 5.70
C HIS A 233 11.28 -7.68 6.08
N LEU A 234 10.90 -8.94 6.37
CA LEU A 234 11.85 -10.02 6.61
C LEU A 234 12.80 -10.20 5.41
N GLY A 235 12.25 -10.18 4.19
CA GLY A 235 13.05 -10.28 2.98
C GLY A 235 14.02 -9.11 2.78
N LEU A 236 13.59 -7.88 3.09
CA LEU A 236 14.48 -6.72 3.08
C LEU A 236 15.58 -6.82 4.15
N ALA A 237 15.26 -7.32 5.34
CA ALA A 237 16.24 -7.51 6.41
C ALA A 237 17.31 -8.54 6.03
N TYR A 238 16.90 -9.67 5.46
CA TYR A 238 17.82 -10.67 4.91
C TYR A 238 18.67 -10.11 3.78
N LEU A 239 18.08 -9.31 2.88
CA LEU A 239 18.82 -8.66 1.80
C LEU A 239 19.91 -7.74 2.35
N TRP A 240 19.58 -6.91 3.34
CA TRP A 240 20.55 -6.00 3.98
C TRP A 240 21.64 -6.76 4.74
N LYS A 241 21.32 -7.95 5.25
CA LYS A 241 22.29 -8.86 5.88
C LYS A 241 23.19 -9.58 4.86
N GLY A 242 22.85 -9.52 3.57
CA GLY A 242 23.57 -10.22 2.49
C GLY A 242 23.10 -11.66 2.25
N GLU A 243 22.01 -12.08 2.91
CA GLU A 243 21.43 -13.42 2.78
C GLU A 243 20.41 -13.47 1.63
N ILE A 244 20.92 -13.41 0.40
CA ILE A 244 20.10 -13.26 -0.83
C ILE A 244 19.04 -14.37 -0.97
N GLU A 245 19.37 -15.63 -0.71
CA GLU A 245 18.41 -16.73 -0.86
C GLU A 245 17.26 -16.63 0.15
N ALA A 246 17.56 -16.26 1.40
CA ALA A 246 16.54 -16.05 2.43
C ALA A 246 15.66 -14.82 2.11
N ALA A 247 16.26 -13.77 1.52
CA ALA A 247 15.55 -12.60 1.05
C ALA A 247 14.53 -12.96 -0.04
N VAL A 248 14.97 -13.69 -1.07
CA VAL A 248 14.12 -14.15 -2.18
C VAL A 248 13.00 -15.06 -1.66
N ALA A 249 13.31 -16.00 -0.77
CA ALA A 249 12.30 -16.91 -0.19
C ALA A 249 11.22 -16.14 0.58
N SER A 250 11.60 -15.17 1.41
CA SER A 250 10.67 -14.34 2.19
C SER A 250 9.81 -13.46 1.28
N LEU A 251 10.40 -12.82 0.28
CA LEU A 251 9.66 -11.99 -0.68
C LEU A 251 8.74 -12.81 -1.59
N LYS A 252 9.15 -14.03 -1.96
CA LYS A 252 8.28 -14.99 -2.63
C LYS A 252 7.07 -15.32 -1.76
N ARG A 253 7.27 -15.54 -0.44
CA ARG A 253 6.14 -15.80 0.46
C ARG A 253 5.18 -14.61 0.54
N SER A 254 5.68 -13.38 0.56
CA SER A 254 4.84 -12.18 0.42
C SER A 254 4.02 -12.21 -0.88
N ALA A 255 4.65 -12.53 -2.00
CA ALA A 255 3.99 -12.59 -3.31
C ALA A 255 2.92 -13.69 -3.36
N ASP A 256 3.22 -14.91 -2.86
CA ASP A 256 2.28 -16.03 -2.81
C ASP A 256 1.03 -15.67 -1.98
N ILE A 257 1.21 -15.01 -0.83
CA ILE A 257 0.08 -14.57 0.01
C ILE A 257 -0.82 -13.56 -0.73
N LYS A 258 -0.22 -12.63 -1.47
CA LYS A 258 -0.94 -11.58 -2.20
C LYS A 258 -1.61 -12.08 -3.48
N HIS A 259 -1.01 -13.05 -4.16
CA HIS A 259 -1.37 -13.38 -5.55
C HIS A 259 -1.85 -14.83 -5.71
N ASP A 260 -1.43 -15.76 -4.85
CA ASP A 260 -1.83 -17.17 -4.90
C ASP A 260 -3.04 -17.50 -4.01
N HIS A 261 -3.91 -16.52 -3.77
CA HIS A 261 -5.12 -16.69 -2.95
C HIS A 261 -6.39 -17.02 -3.78
N GLY A 262 -6.30 -17.01 -5.11
CA GLY A 262 -7.42 -17.35 -6.01
C GLY A 262 -8.69 -16.48 -5.88
N ARG A 263 -8.56 -15.23 -5.41
CA ARG A 263 -9.72 -14.33 -5.18
C ARG A 263 -10.01 -13.59 -6.48
N PRO A 264 -11.29 -13.36 -6.81
CA PRO A 264 -11.70 -12.68 -8.04
C PRO A 264 -11.22 -11.23 -8.09
N VAL A 265 -11.22 -10.66 -9.30
CA VAL A 265 -10.97 -9.23 -9.53
C VAL A 265 -11.97 -8.43 -8.69
N ALA A 266 -11.48 -7.67 -7.73
CA ALA A 266 -12.33 -6.78 -6.95
C ALA A 266 -12.91 -5.69 -7.88
N GLY A 267 -14.23 -5.57 -7.92
CA GLY A 267 -14.90 -4.45 -8.59
C GLY A 267 -15.20 -4.61 -10.08
N GLY A 268 -14.89 -5.76 -10.70
CA GLY A 268 -15.28 -6.04 -12.10
C GLY A 268 -14.68 -5.10 -13.15
N THR A 269 -13.68 -4.31 -12.80
CA THR A 269 -12.98 -3.41 -13.73
C THR A 269 -11.56 -3.88 -13.95
N ILE A 270 -11.07 -3.80 -15.20
CA ILE A 270 -9.69 -4.12 -15.57
C ILE A 270 -9.19 -3.11 -16.60
N SER A 271 -7.89 -2.83 -16.64
CA SER A 271 -7.31 -2.03 -17.72
C SER A 271 -7.16 -2.85 -18.99
N ARG A 272 -7.33 -2.21 -20.16
CA ARG A 272 -7.12 -2.87 -21.45
C ARG A 272 -5.68 -3.34 -21.63
N ALA A 273 -4.73 -2.56 -21.11
CA ALA A 273 -3.32 -2.93 -21.13
C ALA A 273 -3.06 -4.23 -20.38
N ARG A 274 -3.70 -4.44 -19.21
CA ARG A 274 -3.63 -5.69 -18.45
C ARG A 274 -4.23 -6.85 -19.21
N LEU A 275 -5.42 -6.69 -19.78
CA LEU A 275 -6.09 -7.75 -20.54
C LEU A 275 -5.26 -8.18 -21.77
N LYS A 276 -4.75 -7.20 -22.52
CA LYS A 276 -3.86 -7.42 -23.68
C LYS A 276 -2.56 -8.11 -23.26
N HIS A 277 -1.92 -7.60 -22.20
CA HIS A 277 -0.68 -8.16 -21.65
C HIS A 277 -0.84 -9.62 -21.23
N GLU A 278 -1.88 -9.95 -20.46
CA GLU A 278 -2.12 -11.30 -19.98
C GLU A 278 -2.36 -12.28 -21.14
N ALA A 279 -3.18 -11.90 -22.13
CA ALA A 279 -3.42 -12.73 -23.30
C ALA A 279 -2.13 -13.00 -24.09
N GLU A 280 -1.31 -11.97 -24.29
CA GLU A 280 -0.05 -12.09 -25.02
C GLU A 280 1.01 -12.89 -24.24
N GLN A 281 1.12 -12.66 -22.93
CA GLN A 281 2.08 -13.40 -22.08
C GLN A 281 1.70 -14.88 -21.99
N VAL A 282 0.44 -15.21 -21.71
CA VAL A 282 -0.01 -16.61 -21.66
C VAL A 282 0.18 -17.29 -23.01
N GLY A 283 -0.15 -16.59 -24.12
CA GLY A 283 0.09 -17.11 -25.46
C GLY A 283 1.58 -17.37 -25.75
N TYR A 284 2.46 -16.46 -25.34
CA TYR A 284 3.91 -16.64 -25.43
C TYR A 284 4.37 -17.86 -24.61
N LEU A 285 3.96 -17.97 -23.34
CA LEU A 285 4.35 -19.08 -22.47
C LEU A 285 3.87 -20.45 -22.98
N ILE A 286 2.67 -20.54 -23.55
CA ILE A 286 2.18 -21.77 -24.17
C ILE A 286 3.01 -22.12 -25.41
N LYS A 287 3.36 -21.12 -26.24
CA LYS A 287 4.19 -21.32 -27.43
C LYS A 287 5.58 -21.84 -27.08
N GLU A 288 6.18 -21.32 -26.01
CA GLU A 288 7.48 -21.75 -25.51
C GLU A 288 7.43 -23.05 -24.67
N GLY A 289 6.24 -23.64 -24.48
CA GLY A 289 6.06 -24.87 -23.70
C GLY A 289 6.20 -24.71 -22.18
N LEU A 290 6.17 -23.47 -21.68
CA LEU A 290 6.30 -23.13 -20.25
C LEU A 290 4.98 -23.22 -19.48
N LEU A 291 3.85 -23.11 -20.20
CA LEU A 291 2.52 -23.39 -19.65
C LEU A 291 1.87 -24.56 -20.40
N GLY A 292 1.20 -25.42 -19.63
CA GLY A 292 0.56 -26.62 -20.14
C GLY A 292 -0.72 -26.36 -20.95
N PRO A 293 -1.28 -27.41 -21.59
CA PRO A 293 -2.50 -27.32 -22.39
C PRO A 293 -3.69 -26.73 -21.64
N ASP A 294 -3.78 -26.94 -20.32
CA ASP A 294 -4.86 -26.45 -19.46
C ASP A 294 -4.97 -24.92 -19.43
N SER A 295 -3.89 -24.20 -19.79
CA SER A 295 -3.90 -22.73 -19.88
C SER A 295 -4.53 -22.19 -21.17
N ARG A 296 -4.86 -23.05 -22.15
CA ARG A 296 -5.47 -22.65 -23.42
C ARG A 296 -6.88 -22.09 -23.22
N ASP A 297 -7.68 -22.73 -22.38
CA ASP A 297 -9.02 -22.26 -22.04
C ASP A 297 -9.00 -20.85 -21.44
N TYR A 298 -7.98 -20.56 -20.61
CA TYR A 298 -7.79 -19.25 -20.03
C TYR A 298 -7.44 -18.20 -21.09
N LEU A 299 -6.49 -18.53 -21.99
CA LEU A 299 -6.12 -17.68 -23.12
C LEU A 299 -7.31 -17.36 -24.02
N ASP A 300 -8.12 -18.36 -24.35
CA ASP A 300 -9.29 -18.19 -25.21
C ASP A 300 -10.35 -17.29 -24.56
N ARG A 301 -10.54 -17.41 -23.23
CA ARG A 301 -11.42 -16.49 -22.48
C ARG A 301 -10.89 -15.06 -22.52
N LEU A 302 -9.59 -14.84 -22.31
CA LEU A 302 -8.98 -13.51 -22.38
C LEU A 302 -9.16 -12.89 -23.77
N ARG A 303 -8.93 -13.66 -24.84
CA ARG A 303 -9.10 -13.21 -26.23
C ARG A 303 -10.53 -12.82 -26.54
N ARG A 304 -11.51 -13.66 -26.18
CA ARG A 304 -12.94 -13.34 -26.37
C ARG A 304 -13.37 -12.06 -25.66
N ILE A 305 -12.96 -11.89 -24.40
CA ILE A 305 -13.25 -10.67 -23.63
C ILE A 305 -12.60 -9.47 -24.32
N ARG A 306 -11.35 -9.60 -24.76
CA ARG A 306 -10.62 -8.53 -25.43
C ARG A 306 -11.29 -8.11 -26.74
N GLU A 307 -11.66 -9.04 -27.60
CA GLU A 307 -12.35 -8.77 -28.86
C GLU A 307 -13.65 -7.98 -28.64
N LYS A 308 -14.45 -8.40 -27.65
CA LYS A 308 -15.69 -7.70 -27.27
C LYS A 308 -15.41 -6.29 -26.75
N VAL A 309 -14.41 -6.15 -25.88
CA VAL A 309 -14.01 -4.85 -25.30
C VAL A 309 -13.50 -3.89 -26.38
N ASP A 310 -12.65 -4.38 -27.27
CA ASP A 310 -12.06 -3.59 -28.36
C ASP A 310 -13.15 -3.11 -29.34
N ALA A 311 -14.21 -3.89 -29.55
CA ALA A 311 -15.38 -3.49 -30.33
C ALA A 311 -16.28 -2.44 -29.64
N ALA A 312 -16.43 -2.52 -28.31
CA ALA A 312 -17.39 -1.70 -27.56
C ALA A 312 -16.83 -0.34 -27.10
N ALA A 313 -15.54 -0.27 -26.75
CA ALA A 313 -14.94 0.93 -26.14
C ALA A 313 -13.49 1.15 -26.61
N PRO A 314 -13.27 1.48 -27.88
CA PRO A 314 -11.93 1.49 -28.50
C PRO A 314 -10.96 2.53 -27.93
N HIS A 315 -11.43 3.49 -27.13
CA HIS A 315 -10.60 4.57 -26.56
C HIS A 315 -10.52 4.58 -25.02
N SER A 316 -11.24 3.73 -24.30
CA SER A 316 -11.17 3.72 -22.83
C SER A 316 -9.92 3.01 -22.33
N THR A 317 -9.25 3.50 -21.28
CA THR A 317 -8.17 2.76 -20.60
C THR A 317 -8.74 1.64 -19.73
N TRP A 318 -9.80 1.94 -18.99
CA TRP A 318 -10.46 1.03 -18.05
C TRP A 318 -11.74 0.48 -18.64
N VAL A 319 -12.01 -0.80 -18.41
CA VAL A 319 -13.18 -1.48 -18.95
C VAL A 319 -13.88 -2.28 -17.87
N SER A 320 -15.20 -2.23 -17.89
CA SER A 320 -16.05 -3.00 -16.98
C SER A 320 -16.37 -4.36 -17.60
N LEU A 321 -16.12 -5.41 -16.84
CA LEU A 321 -16.46 -6.79 -17.16
C LEU A 321 -17.81 -7.14 -16.56
N GLN A 322 -18.57 -7.95 -17.27
CA GLN A 322 -19.76 -8.59 -16.72
C GLN A 322 -19.36 -9.61 -15.64
N ALA A 323 -20.33 -9.99 -14.79
CA ALA A 323 -20.07 -10.90 -13.67
C ALA A 323 -19.57 -12.28 -14.13
N ASP A 324 -20.13 -12.80 -15.24
CA ASP A 324 -19.73 -14.05 -15.87
C ASP A 324 -18.33 -13.97 -16.50
N GLU A 325 -18.01 -12.85 -17.15
CA GLU A 325 -16.67 -12.58 -17.71
C GLU A 325 -15.61 -12.53 -16.60
N THR A 326 -15.91 -11.83 -15.51
CA THR A 326 -15.03 -11.75 -14.34
C THR A 326 -14.82 -13.13 -13.74
N ALA A 327 -15.89 -13.90 -13.54
CA ALA A 327 -15.82 -15.26 -13.01
C ALA A 327 -15.02 -16.19 -13.92
N ALA A 328 -15.09 -16.00 -15.23
CA ALA A 328 -14.40 -16.83 -16.21
C ALA A 328 -12.86 -16.72 -16.16
N ILE A 329 -12.31 -15.55 -15.80
CA ILE A 329 -10.86 -15.31 -15.76
C ILE A 329 -10.28 -15.25 -14.33
N ALA A 330 -11.14 -15.07 -13.32
CA ALA A 330 -10.76 -14.95 -11.92
C ALA A 330 -9.83 -16.04 -11.38
N PRO A 331 -9.97 -17.34 -11.75
CA PRO A 331 -9.11 -18.39 -11.21
C PRO A 331 -7.61 -18.22 -11.52
N SER A 332 -7.27 -17.48 -12.57
CA SER A 332 -5.89 -17.35 -13.06
C SER A 332 -5.34 -15.92 -13.02
N LEU A 333 -6.17 -14.90 -13.26
CA LEU A 333 -5.73 -13.53 -13.55
C LEU A 333 -4.79 -12.92 -12.50
N ASN A 334 -5.07 -13.14 -11.22
CA ASN A 334 -4.26 -12.60 -10.13
C ASN A 334 -3.17 -13.56 -9.62
N ARG A 335 -3.06 -14.77 -10.17
CA ARG A 335 -2.07 -15.77 -9.75
C ARG A 335 -0.75 -15.66 -10.48
N ILE A 336 0.33 -16.07 -9.83
CA ILE A 336 1.62 -16.30 -10.48
C ILE A 336 1.58 -17.70 -11.10
N LEU A 337 1.15 -17.79 -12.34
CA LEU A 337 1.03 -19.04 -13.11
C LEU A 337 2.39 -19.68 -13.45
N PHE A 338 3.43 -18.86 -13.65
CA PHE A 338 4.77 -19.32 -14.01
C PHE A 338 5.81 -18.48 -13.25
N PRO A 339 6.40 -19.01 -12.16
CA PRO A 339 7.50 -18.36 -11.46
C PRO A 339 8.80 -18.64 -12.21
N SER A 340 9.14 -17.79 -13.19
CA SER A 340 10.44 -17.86 -13.88
C SER A 340 11.60 -17.58 -12.90
N ARG A 341 12.81 -17.99 -13.27
CA ARG A 341 14.03 -17.85 -12.44
C ARG A 341 15.06 -16.96 -13.12
N ALA A 342 15.76 -16.20 -12.30
CA ALA A 342 16.99 -15.51 -12.66
C ALA A 342 18.01 -15.72 -11.53
N ASP A 343 18.78 -16.79 -11.65
CA ASP A 343 19.77 -17.18 -10.64
C ASP A 343 21.03 -16.29 -10.73
N ARG A 344 21.82 -16.28 -9.65
CA ARG A 344 23.05 -15.51 -9.56
C ARG A 344 24.07 -16.00 -10.60
N LEU A 345 24.85 -15.08 -11.15
CA LEU A 345 25.95 -15.39 -12.06
C LEU A 345 27.29 -15.40 -11.32
N GLU A 346 28.09 -16.46 -11.49
CA GLU A 346 29.39 -16.59 -10.84
C GLU A 346 30.38 -15.51 -11.28
N ALA A 347 30.36 -15.14 -12.56
CA ALA A 347 31.27 -14.14 -13.15
C ALA A 347 30.91 -12.68 -12.81
N GLY A 348 29.80 -12.46 -12.10
CA GLY A 348 29.24 -11.13 -11.85
C GLY A 348 28.18 -10.73 -12.88
N ALA A 349 27.31 -9.80 -12.48
CA ALA A 349 26.22 -9.31 -13.31
C ALA A 349 26.57 -7.99 -14.03
N LEU A 350 27.40 -7.14 -13.42
CA LEU A 350 27.87 -5.91 -14.02
C LEU A 350 28.98 -6.16 -15.05
N ASN A 351 29.00 -5.34 -16.09
CA ASN A 351 30.06 -5.37 -17.09
C ASN A 351 31.41 -5.08 -16.43
N PRO A 352 32.39 -6.00 -16.52
CA PRO A 352 33.68 -5.84 -15.84
C PRO A 352 34.52 -4.68 -16.39
N HIS A 353 34.21 -4.19 -17.60
CA HIS A 353 34.94 -3.13 -18.30
C HIS A 353 34.43 -1.71 -18.02
N LEU A 354 33.50 -1.53 -17.08
CA LEU A 354 33.05 -0.19 -16.68
C LEU A 354 34.19 0.60 -16.03
N ASP A 355 34.45 1.80 -16.54
CA ASP A 355 35.41 2.74 -15.94
C ASP A 355 34.78 3.40 -14.71
N VAL A 356 34.93 2.73 -13.57
CA VAL A 356 34.37 3.16 -12.28
C VAL A 356 34.82 4.58 -11.92
N ALA A 357 36.12 4.88 -12.07
CA ALA A 357 36.66 6.17 -11.66
C ALA A 357 36.10 7.32 -12.51
N ALA A 358 35.98 7.13 -13.83
CA ALA A 358 35.38 8.13 -14.72
C ALA A 358 33.89 8.32 -14.42
N ILE A 359 33.14 7.23 -14.21
CA ILE A 359 31.71 7.27 -13.88
C ILE A 359 31.46 8.05 -12.58
N GLU A 360 32.21 7.78 -11.52
CA GLU A 360 32.06 8.51 -10.25
C GLU A 360 32.47 9.99 -10.38
N ALA A 361 33.57 10.27 -11.09
CA ALA A 361 34.00 11.65 -11.34
C ALA A 361 32.95 12.45 -12.12
N ASP A 362 32.31 11.83 -13.12
CA ASP A 362 31.23 12.44 -13.90
C ASP A 362 29.97 12.68 -13.06
N TYR A 363 29.59 11.71 -12.22
CA TYR A 363 28.46 11.85 -11.29
C TYR A 363 28.66 13.03 -10.33
N HIS A 364 29.87 13.18 -9.76
CA HIS A 364 30.17 14.28 -8.84
C HIS A 364 30.33 15.64 -9.52
N ARG A 365 30.78 15.66 -10.78
CA ARG A 365 30.94 16.89 -11.57
C ARG A 365 29.59 17.51 -11.95
N GLN A 366 28.57 16.68 -12.20
CA GLN A 366 27.23 17.16 -12.56
C GLN A 366 26.45 17.58 -11.32
N LYS A 367 25.87 18.79 -11.36
CA LYS A 367 25.03 19.34 -10.29
C LYS A 367 23.73 19.90 -10.87
N PRO A 368 22.56 19.33 -10.52
CA PRO A 368 22.38 18.13 -9.70
C PRO A 368 22.87 16.85 -10.41
N GLU A 369 23.05 15.78 -9.65
CA GLU A 369 23.65 14.54 -10.12
C GLU A 369 22.69 13.79 -11.04
N ILE A 370 22.94 13.87 -12.36
CA ILE A 370 22.21 13.13 -13.40
C ILE A 370 23.26 12.53 -14.33
N MET A 371 23.32 11.21 -14.46
CA MET A 371 24.25 10.60 -15.42
C MET A 371 23.71 9.28 -15.98
N TYR A 372 24.31 8.79 -17.06
CA TYR A 372 23.99 7.48 -17.60
C TYR A 372 25.24 6.67 -17.94
N VAL A 373 25.11 5.35 -17.84
CA VAL A 373 26.13 4.35 -18.13
C VAL A 373 25.60 3.40 -19.18
N ASP A 374 26.28 3.33 -20.32
CA ASP A 374 25.98 2.35 -21.36
C ASP A 374 26.64 0.99 -21.07
N HIS A 375 26.01 -0.07 -21.54
CA HIS A 375 26.48 -1.45 -21.36
C HIS A 375 26.67 -1.82 -19.88
N LEU A 376 25.69 -1.48 -19.03
CA LEU A 376 25.76 -1.70 -17.58
C LEU A 376 25.98 -3.18 -17.23
N LEU A 377 25.14 -4.06 -17.78
CA LEU A 377 25.12 -5.49 -17.48
C LEU A 377 25.97 -6.29 -18.47
N THR A 378 26.47 -7.44 -18.03
CA THR A 378 26.99 -8.46 -18.95
C THR A 378 25.89 -8.94 -19.91
N PRO A 379 26.23 -9.45 -21.11
CA PRO A 379 25.24 -10.00 -22.03
C PRO A 379 24.39 -11.12 -21.41
N GLU A 380 24.99 -11.95 -20.55
CA GLU A 380 24.31 -13.02 -19.84
C GLU A 380 23.31 -12.49 -18.81
N ALA A 381 23.70 -11.51 -17.98
CA ALA A 381 22.81 -10.89 -17.00
C ALA A 381 21.63 -10.18 -17.69
N LEU A 382 21.90 -9.44 -18.76
CA LEU A 382 20.88 -8.78 -19.57
C LEU A 382 19.88 -9.80 -20.14
N ALA A 383 20.37 -10.89 -20.74
CA ALA A 383 19.54 -11.95 -21.30
C ALA A 383 18.70 -12.66 -20.23
N ALA A 384 19.29 -12.96 -19.07
CA ALA A 384 18.61 -13.61 -17.96
C ALA A 384 17.50 -12.73 -17.36
N MET A 385 17.77 -11.44 -17.11
CA MET A 385 16.75 -10.49 -16.64
C MET A 385 15.64 -10.27 -17.67
N ARG A 386 16.00 -10.20 -18.96
CA ARG A 386 15.03 -10.08 -20.05
C ARG A 386 14.12 -11.31 -20.11
N ARG A 387 14.69 -12.51 -20.08
CA ARG A 387 13.93 -13.77 -20.06
C ARG A 387 12.97 -13.81 -18.87
N PHE A 388 13.46 -13.54 -17.66
CA PHE A 388 12.64 -13.48 -16.46
C PHE A 388 11.47 -12.51 -16.60
N CYS A 389 11.71 -11.28 -17.07
CA CYS A 389 10.66 -10.29 -17.26
C CYS A 389 9.64 -10.66 -18.36
N LEU A 390 10.02 -11.47 -19.35
CA LEU A 390 9.11 -11.99 -20.37
C LEU A 390 8.29 -13.18 -19.87
N GLU A 391 8.87 -14.04 -19.05
CA GLU A 391 8.24 -15.30 -18.63
C GLU A 391 7.44 -15.18 -17.33
N ALA A 392 7.96 -14.47 -16.32
CA ALA A 392 7.34 -14.41 -15.00
C ALA A 392 5.97 -13.70 -15.07
N THR A 393 4.92 -14.35 -14.58
CA THR A 393 3.55 -13.83 -14.58
C THR A 393 3.28 -12.93 -13.35
N ILE A 394 4.14 -11.94 -13.14
CA ILE A 394 4.24 -11.09 -11.93
C ILE A 394 3.72 -9.66 -12.12
N TRP A 395 3.17 -9.33 -13.30
CA TRP A 395 2.79 -7.98 -13.71
C TRP A 395 1.42 -7.54 -13.15
N LYS A 396 1.26 -7.56 -11.82
CA LYS A 396 -0.04 -7.52 -11.16
C LYS A 396 -0.59 -6.13 -10.86
N LYS A 397 0.22 -5.07 -10.94
CA LYS A 397 -0.23 -3.70 -10.66
C LYS A 397 -0.56 -2.95 -11.96
N GLU A 398 -1.74 -2.37 -12.01
CA GLU A 398 -2.26 -1.62 -13.17
C GLU A 398 -2.14 -0.11 -12.96
N TYR A 399 -1.93 0.62 -14.05
CA TYR A 399 -1.79 2.07 -14.03
C TYR A 399 -2.58 2.72 -15.17
N GLU A 400 -3.01 3.97 -14.95
CA GLU A 400 -3.90 4.71 -15.85
C GLU A 400 -3.33 4.93 -17.26
N ASN A 401 -2.01 4.98 -17.43
CA ASN A 401 -1.36 5.15 -18.74
C ASN A 401 -1.07 3.83 -19.46
N GLY A 402 -1.62 2.71 -18.99
CA GLY A 402 -1.55 1.43 -19.70
C GLY A 402 -0.21 0.70 -19.58
N TYR A 403 0.54 0.93 -18.51
CA TYR A 403 1.69 0.11 -18.14
C TYR A 403 1.38 -0.73 -16.91
N LEU A 404 2.16 -1.79 -16.72
CA LEU A 404 2.02 -2.72 -15.60
C LEU A 404 3.26 -2.74 -14.74
N GLY A 405 3.07 -2.88 -13.43
CA GLY A 405 4.14 -2.96 -12.45
C GLY A 405 4.30 -4.32 -11.80
N ALA A 406 5.55 -4.67 -11.55
CA ALA A 406 5.98 -5.80 -10.73
C ALA A 406 6.98 -5.30 -9.68
N PHE A 407 6.78 -5.66 -8.41
CA PHE A 407 7.60 -5.22 -7.27
C PHE A 407 8.24 -6.43 -6.59
N ILE A 408 9.33 -6.22 -5.86
CA ILE A 408 10.03 -7.32 -5.17
C ILE A 408 9.11 -8.11 -4.22
N GLY A 409 8.13 -7.46 -3.61
CA GLY A 409 7.12 -8.11 -2.76
C GLY A 409 5.95 -8.77 -3.49
N ASP A 410 5.97 -8.74 -4.83
CA ASP A 410 4.92 -9.21 -5.75
C ASP A 410 5.49 -10.18 -6.81
N GLY A 411 6.66 -10.76 -6.53
CA GLY A 411 7.28 -11.81 -7.36
C GLY A 411 8.45 -11.34 -8.23
N PHE A 412 8.83 -10.06 -8.18
CA PHE A 412 9.98 -9.54 -8.94
C PHE A 412 11.34 -9.86 -8.31
N ALA A 413 11.37 -10.30 -7.05
CA ALA A 413 12.62 -10.63 -6.35
C ALA A 413 13.29 -11.88 -6.93
N THR A 414 14.54 -11.75 -7.36
CA THR A 414 15.37 -12.86 -7.84
C THR A 414 16.80 -12.73 -7.31
N PRO A 415 17.57 -13.83 -7.21
CA PRO A 415 18.98 -13.76 -6.86
C PRO A 415 19.79 -12.83 -7.77
N LEU A 416 19.53 -12.86 -9.09
CA LEU A 416 20.22 -11.98 -10.05
C LEU A 416 19.90 -10.49 -9.84
N LEU A 417 18.64 -10.14 -9.57
CA LEU A 417 18.25 -8.75 -9.31
C LEU A 417 19.02 -8.20 -8.10
N PHE A 418 19.11 -8.99 -7.03
CA PHE A 418 19.82 -8.59 -5.82
C PHE A 418 21.34 -8.61 -5.98
N GLN A 419 21.88 -9.50 -6.81
CA GLN A 419 23.28 -9.43 -7.23
C GLN A 419 23.57 -8.12 -7.97
N ILE A 420 22.76 -7.75 -8.98
CA ILE A 420 22.92 -6.48 -9.71
C ILE A 420 22.89 -5.30 -8.74
N ALA A 421 21.93 -5.30 -7.81
CA ALA A 421 21.79 -4.22 -6.86
C ALA A 421 23.00 -4.08 -5.92
N GLU A 422 23.50 -5.20 -5.40
CA GLU A 422 24.63 -5.19 -4.47
C GLU A 422 25.96 -4.90 -5.19
N GLU A 423 26.15 -5.42 -6.41
CA GLU A 423 27.33 -5.10 -7.22
C GLU A 423 27.38 -3.62 -7.59
N LEU A 424 26.25 -2.98 -7.92
CA LEU A 424 26.18 -1.53 -8.13
C LEU A 424 26.69 -0.77 -6.90
N ARG A 425 26.13 -1.10 -5.73
CA ARG A 425 26.50 -0.45 -4.46
C ARG A 425 27.98 -0.61 -4.13
N LEU A 426 28.53 -1.82 -4.32
CA LEU A 426 29.91 -2.15 -3.98
C LEU A 426 30.93 -1.62 -5.01
N ARG A 427 30.56 -1.55 -6.30
CA ARG A 427 31.45 -1.09 -7.37
C ARG A 427 31.52 0.43 -7.48
N PHE A 428 30.47 1.15 -7.06
CA PHE A 428 30.43 2.61 -7.11
C PHE A 428 30.21 3.24 -5.71
N PRO A 429 31.16 3.04 -4.77
CA PRO A 429 31.01 3.53 -3.39
C PRO A 429 30.93 5.06 -3.27
N GLY A 430 31.48 5.83 -4.21
CA GLY A 430 31.35 7.29 -4.26
C GLY A 430 29.92 7.76 -4.57
N ILE A 431 29.16 6.96 -5.32
CA ILE A 431 27.75 7.22 -5.64
C ILE A 431 26.85 6.69 -4.51
N PHE A 432 26.95 5.39 -4.20
CA PHE A 432 25.98 4.72 -3.33
C PHE A 432 26.32 4.84 -1.84
N LYS A 433 27.58 5.09 -1.46
CA LYS A 433 28.00 5.19 -0.06
C LYS A 433 27.53 3.96 0.74
N GLU A 434 26.95 4.19 1.92
CA GLU A 434 26.33 3.16 2.75
C GLU A 434 24.84 2.92 2.42
N HIS A 435 24.31 3.53 1.35
CA HIS A 435 22.92 3.37 0.98
C HIS A 435 22.63 1.96 0.47
N ARG A 436 21.75 1.26 1.17
CA ARG A 436 21.27 -0.07 0.79
C ARG A 436 20.02 0.02 -0.07
N LEU A 437 19.75 -1.01 -0.87
CA LEU A 437 18.51 -1.10 -1.66
C LEU A 437 17.29 -1.09 -0.73
N THR A 438 16.41 -0.11 -0.90
CA THR A 438 15.16 0.01 -0.12
C THR A 438 13.97 -0.48 -0.93
N GLN A 439 13.97 -0.26 -2.24
CA GLN A 439 12.90 -0.67 -3.14
C GLN A 439 13.44 -1.04 -4.52
N ALA A 440 12.74 -1.94 -5.18
CA ALA A 440 12.96 -2.24 -6.59
C ALA A 440 11.65 -2.67 -7.26
N TRP A 441 11.50 -2.29 -8.52
CA TRP A 441 10.37 -2.66 -9.35
C TRP A 441 10.74 -2.66 -10.83
N SER A 442 9.82 -3.17 -11.64
CA SER A 442 9.89 -3.05 -13.08
C SER A 442 8.56 -2.60 -13.64
N PHE A 443 8.60 -1.80 -14.71
CA PHE A 443 7.43 -1.48 -15.50
C PHE A 443 7.54 -2.02 -16.91
N LYS A 444 6.43 -2.57 -17.39
CA LYS A 444 6.24 -3.05 -18.78
C LYS A 444 5.14 -2.22 -19.42
N HIS A 445 5.49 -1.50 -20.48
CA HIS A 445 4.60 -0.55 -21.13
C HIS A 445 3.82 -1.21 -22.27
N ASP A 446 2.61 -0.72 -22.52
CA ASP A 446 1.92 -0.92 -23.81
C ASP A 446 2.64 -0.12 -24.92
N SER A 447 2.50 -0.55 -26.17
CA SER A 447 3.46 -0.25 -27.25
C SER A 447 3.47 1.21 -27.73
N ALA A 448 2.40 1.99 -27.50
CA ALA A 448 2.35 3.41 -27.87
C ALA A 448 1.53 4.22 -26.84
N ARG A 449 2.21 4.91 -25.91
CA ARG A 449 1.55 5.68 -24.83
C ARG A 449 2.42 6.87 -24.39
N ARG A 450 1.75 7.89 -23.83
CA ARG A 450 2.41 8.91 -23.01
C ARG A 450 3.02 8.21 -21.79
N GLY A 451 4.28 8.50 -21.46
CA GLY A 451 4.97 7.85 -20.35
C GLY A 451 4.36 8.14 -18.98
N LEU A 452 4.96 7.55 -17.94
CA LEU A 452 4.67 7.86 -16.53
C LEU A 452 4.78 9.36 -16.28
N GLY A 453 3.77 9.95 -15.63
CA GLY A 453 3.73 11.36 -15.26
C GLY A 453 4.84 11.77 -14.30
N MET A 454 5.10 13.07 -14.25
CA MET A 454 6.16 13.68 -13.46
C MET A 454 6.04 13.40 -11.96
N HIS A 455 7.10 12.88 -11.37
CA HIS A 455 7.19 12.54 -9.95
C HIS A 455 8.65 12.63 -9.44
N ALA A 456 8.84 12.43 -8.14
CA ALA A 456 10.15 12.24 -7.51
C ALA A 456 10.10 11.07 -6.54
N ASP A 457 11.23 10.44 -6.26
CA ASP A 457 11.30 9.24 -5.41
C ASP A 457 11.91 9.54 -4.04
N ALA A 458 11.39 8.90 -2.99
CA ALA A 458 11.85 9.08 -1.62
C ALA A 458 13.10 8.24 -1.30
N ALA A 459 14.20 8.47 -2.02
CA ALA A 459 15.47 7.76 -1.85
C ALA A 459 16.67 8.71 -1.97
N ALA A 460 17.89 8.19 -1.83
CA ALA A 460 19.10 8.99 -2.06
C ALA A 460 19.59 8.86 -3.51
N VAL A 461 19.60 7.63 -4.03
CA VAL A 461 20.06 7.34 -5.40
C VAL A 461 19.01 6.50 -6.13
N ASN A 462 18.65 6.94 -7.33
CA ASN A 462 17.77 6.22 -8.24
C ASN A 462 18.60 5.64 -9.39
N VAL A 463 18.40 4.36 -9.68
CA VAL A 463 18.94 3.70 -10.87
C VAL A 463 17.80 3.17 -11.72
N ASN A 464 17.72 3.63 -12.97
CA ASN A 464 16.77 3.14 -13.97
C ASN A 464 17.53 2.54 -15.14
N PHE A 465 17.26 1.29 -15.53
CA PHE A 465 17.87 0.71 -16.72
C PHE A 465 16.90 -0.09 -17.56
N TRP A 466 17.23 -0.22 -18.85
CA TRP A 466 16.34 -0.83 -19.84
C TRP A 466 16.88 -2.13 -20.40
N ILE A 467 15.97 -3.07 -20.68
CA ILE A 467 16.33 -4.43 -21.12
C ILE A 467 15.66 -4.85 -22.44
N THR A 468 14.97 -3.93 -23.12
CA THR A 468 14.37 -4.19 -24.44
C THR A 468 15.36 -3.85 -25.56
N PRO A 469 15.57 -4.72 -26.57
CA PRO A 469 16.46 -4.42 -27.70
C PRO A 469 16.11 -3.09 -28.36
N ASP A 470 17.13 -2.40 -28.87
CA ASP A 470 16.99 -1.06 -29.46
C ASP A 470 16.10 -1.08 -30.69
N GLU A 471 16.10 -2.16 -31.46
CA GLU A 471 15.30 -2.33 -32.68
C GLU A 471 13.80 -2.30 -32.40
N ALA A 472 13.39 -2.55 -31.15
CA ALA A 472 12.01 -2.47 -30.73
C ALA A 472 11.51 -1.02 -30.63
N ASN A 473 12.41 -0.05 -30.40
CA ASN A 473 12.06 1.36 -30.33
C ASN A 473 11.90 1.95 -31.74
N LEU A 474 10.73 2.49 -32.03
CA LEU A 474 10.39 3.09 -33.31
C LEU A 474 10.80 4.58 -33.39
N ASP A 475 11.23 5.16 -32.28
CA ASP A 475 11.67 6.55 -32.19
C ASP A 475 12.92 6.64 -31.28
N PRO A 476 14.14 6.61 -31.87
CA PRO A 476 15.39 6.50 -31.11
C PRO A 476 15.68 7.70 -30.20
N GLU A 477 14.99 8.82 -30.40
CA GLU A 477 15.16 10.05 -29.60
C GLU A 477 14.29 10.06 -28.34
N THR A 478 13.37 9.09 -28.19
CA THR A 478 12.40 9.03 -27.09
C THR A 478 12.42 7.67 -26.38
N GLY A 479 11.43 7.40 -25.53
CA GLY A 479 11.31 6.15 -24.76
C GLY A 479 12.23 6.04 -23.57
N GLY A 480 13.13 7.00 -23.33
CA GLY A 480 14.06 6.97 -22.21
C GLY A 480 13.47 7.59 -20.94
N LEU A 481 14.20 8.53 -20.35
CA LEU A 481 13.82 9.25 -19.14
C LEU A 481 14.00 10.76 -19.36
N VAL A 482 13.09 11.55 -18.79
CA VAL A 482 13.24 13.00 -18.72
C VAL A 482 13.41 13.38 -17.26
N VAL A 483 14.47 14.12 -16.93
CA VAL A 483 14.81 14.54 -15.56
C VAL A 483 14.92 16.05 -15.53
N TRP A 484 14.37 16.70 -14.50
CA TRP A 484 14.51 18.12 -14.27
C TRP A 484 15.57 18.37 -13.20
N ASP A 485 16.38 19.41 -13.38
CA ASP A 485 17.48 19.77 -12.49
C ASP A 485 17.04 20.43 -11.16
N LYS A 486 15.85 20.10 -10.68
CA LYS A 486 15.28 20.59 -9.43
C LYS A 486 14.79 19.45 -8.57
N GLU A 487 15.23 19.49 -7.32
CA GLU A 487 14.72 18.62 -6.27
C GLU A 487 13.29 18.99 -5.90
N ALA A 488 12.48 17.98 -5.57
CA ALA A 488 11.21 18.18 -4.90
C ALA A 488 11.43 18.98 -3.61
N PRO A 489 10.54 19.94 -3.25
CA PRO A 489 10.68 20.67 -2.00
C PRO A 489 10.71 19.73 -0.78
N ARG A 490 11.45 20.13 0.26
CA ARG A 490 11.65 19.32 1.48
C ARG A 490 10.39 19.26 2.35
N ASP A 491 9.58 20.31 2.30
CA ASP A 491 8.29 20.45 2.99
C ASP A 491 7.13 19.73 2.26
N TRP A 492 7.38 19.21 1.04
CA TRP A 492 6.38 18.44 0.32
C TRP A 492 6.38 16.97 0.75
N ASN A 493 5.21 16.44 1.09
CA ASN A 493 5.04 15.03 1.39
C ASN A 493 4.96 14.17 0.11
N PHE A 494 5.04 12.84 0.25
CA PHE A 494 4.99 11.90 -0.87
C PHE A 494 3.83 12.15 -1.84
N LYS A 495 2.63 12.41 -1.32
CA LYS A 495 1.45 12.69 -2.14
C LYS A 495 1.57 14.01 -2.91
N ALA A 496 2.23 15.02 -2.34
CA ALA A 496 2.44 16.30 -3.00
C ALA A 496 3.25 16.15 -4.29
N TYR A 497 4.28 15.31 -4.31
CA TYR A 497 5.16 15.11 -5.47
C TYR A 497 4.94 13.80 -6.28
N ASN A 498 3.99 12.93 -5.90
CA ASN A 498 3.65 11.69 -6.65
C ASN A 498 2.18 11.60 -7.11
N SER A 499 1.37 12.66 -6.94
CA SER A 499 -0.03 12.64 -7.38
C SER A 499 -0.21 13.35 -8.70
N GLU A 500 -0.82 12.68 -9.69
CA GLU A 500 -1.18 13.31 -10.98
C GLU A 500 -2.03 14.57 -10.80
N LYS A 501 -2.86 14.64 -9.74
CA LYS A 501 -3.64 15.84 -9.39
C LYS A 501 -2.78 17.06 -9.09
N ASN A 502 -1.54 16.86 -8.66
CA ASN A 502 -0.58 17.92 -8.34
C ASN A 502 0.35 18.24 -9.51
N ARG A 503 0.17 17.63 -10.69
CA ARG A 503 1.04 17.85 -11.85
C ARG A 503 1.16 19.32 -12.23
N GLY A 504 0.05 20.07 -12.25
CA GLY A 504 0.06 21.52 -12.51
C GLY A 504 0.95 22.26 -11.52
N LYS A 505 0.80 21.98 -10.22
CA LYS A 505 1.62 22.56 -9.15
C LYS A 505 3.11 22.24 -9.32
N ILE A 506 3.46 21.03 -9.75
CA ILE A 506 4.85 20.64 -10.02
C ILE A 506 5.40 21.43 -11.20
N LEU A 507 4.64 21.52 -12.31
CA LEU A 507 5.05 22.27 -13.50
C LEU A 507 5.26 23.75 -13.19
N ASP A 508 4.33 24.37 -12.45
CA ASP A 508 4.45 25.77 -12.02
C ASP A 508 5.72 25.98 -11.17
N PHE A 509 6.01 25.06 -10.24
CA PHE A 509 7.24 25.10 -9.42
C PHE A 509 8.50 25.01 -10.28
N LEU A 510 8.53 24.10 -11.26
CA LEU A 510 9.67 23.92 -12.15
C LEU A 510 9.88 25.14 -13.05
N GLU A 511 8.80 25.70 -13.61
CA GLU A 511 8.85 26.89 -14.47
C GLU A 511 9.32 28.12 -13.69
N GLN A 512 8.72 28.39 -12.53
CA GLN A 512 9.13 29.49 -11.65
C GLN A 512 10.57 29.33 -11.14
N GLY A 513 10.99 28.09 -10.92
CA GLY A 513 12.35 27.75 -10.50
C GLY A 513 13.39 27.81 -11.62
N GLY A 514 12.98 28.04 -12.87
CA GLY A 514 13.85 28.02 -14.05
C GLY A 514 14.50 26.65 -14.29
N ALA A 515 13.77 25.57 -14.01
CA ALA A 515 14.27 24.21 -14.12
C ALA A 515 14.67 23.86 -15.57
N LYS A 516 15.81 23.21 -15.74
CA LYS A 516 16.26 22.69 -17.03
C LYS A 516 15.89 21.22 -17.15
N MET A 517 15.37 20.89 -18.31
CA MET A 517 15.05 19.52 -18.69
C MET A 517 16.28 18.83 -19.27
N VAL A 518 16.59 17.65 -18.76
CA VAL A 518 17.59 16.72 -19.28
C VAL A 518 16.84 15.49 -19.81
N ARG A 519 16.72 15.40 -21.13
CA ARG A 519 16.16 14.22 -21.80
C ARG A 519 17.27 13.22 -22.09
N ILE A 520 17.08 11.98 -21.64
CA ILE A 520 18.01 10.87 -21.83
C ILE A 520 17.30 9.86 -22.73
N PRO A 521 17.73 9.67 -23.98
CA PRO A 521 17.05 8.77 -24.90
C PRO A 521 17.22 7.31 -24.48
N TYR A 522 16.27 6.49 -24.89
CA TYR A 522 16.28 5.06 -24.65
C TYR A 522 17.51 4.39 -25.26
N ARG A 523 18.09 3.45 -24.52
CA ARG A 523 19.02 2.48 -25.07
C ARG A 523 18.99 1.20 -24.24
N CYS A 524 18.97 0.05 -24.90
CA CYS A 524 19.10 -1.25 -24.26
C CYS A 524 20.40 -1.31 -23.46
N ASN A 525 20.32 -1.79 -22.22
CA ASN A 525 21.45 -1.90 -21.30
C ASN A 525 22.12 -0.55 -20.94
N ARG A 526 21.40 0.57 -21.12
CA ARG A 526 21.75 1.86 -20.50
C ARG A 526 21.10 1.95 -19.14
N ALA A 527 21.86 2.42 -18.16
CA ALA A 527 21.40 2.78 -16.84
C ALA A 527 21.50 4.28 -16.62
N VAL A 528 20.45 4.90 -16.10
CA VAL A 528 20.44 6.28 -15.62
C VAL A 528 20.60 6.25 -14.11
N ILE A 529 21.58 6.96 -13.58
CA ILE A 529 21.88 7.06 -12.16
C ILE A 529 21.77 8.53 -11.76
N PHE A 530 20.90 8.84 -10.81
CA PHE A 530 20.61 10.23 -10.44
C PHE A 530 20.15 10.38 -8.99
N ASN A 531 20.20 11.63 -8.49
CA ASN A 531 19.63 12.01 -7.21
C ASN A 531 18.10 11.80 -7.22
N SER A 532 17.58 10.92 -6.36
CA SER A 532 16.16 10.53 -6.39
C SER A 532 15.18 11.66 -6.10
N ASP A 533 15.65 12.73 -5.46
CA ASP A 533 14.82 13.90 -5.16
C ASP A 533 14.46 14.71 -6.42
N LEU A 534 15.15 14.49 -7.54
CA LEU A 534 14.87 15.18 -8.80
C LEU A 534 13.55 14.74 -9.39
N PHE A 535 12.78 15.72 -9.88
CA PHE A 535 11.59 15.42 -10.67
C PHE A 535 11.99 14.72 -11.96
N HIS A 536 11.26 13.66 -12.31
CA HIS A 536 11.48 12.90 -13.51
C HIS A 536 10.19 12.26 -14.02
N GLU A 537 10.18 11.92 -15.30
CA GLU A 537 9.06 11.27 -15.97
C GLU A 537 9.58 10.29 -17.02
N THR A 538 8.79 9.28 -17.37
CA THR A 538 9.12 8.45 -18.53
C THR A 538 8.77 9.21 -19.79
N ASP A 539 9.70 9.26 -20.74
CA ASP A 539 9.47 9.93 -22.02
C ASP A 539 8.39 9.19 -22.84
N ASP A 540 7.94 9.80 -23.94
CA ASP A 540 6.97 9.18 -24.83
C ASP A 540 7.47 7.80 -25.32
N VAL A 541 6.59 6.80 -25.25
CA VAL A 541 6.93 5.41 -25.59
C VAL A 541 6.36 5.08 -26.96
N ARG A 542 7.25 4.74 -27.91
CA ARG A 542 6.90 4.31 -29.27
C ARG A 542 7.67 3.05 -29.62
N PHE A 543 7.09 1.89 -29.32
CA PHE A 543 7.71 0.58 -29.55
C PHE A 543 6.86 -0.27 -30.49
N GLN A 544 7.46 -1.25 -31.15
CA GLN A 544 6.72 -2.18 -32.00
C GLN A 544 5.62 -2.87 -31.20
N ASP A 545 4.45 -3.07 -31.83
CA ASP A 545 3.29 -3.65 -31.15
C ASP A 545 3.31 -5.18 -31.06
N THR A 546 4.32 -5.71 -30.36
CA THR A 546 4.45 -7.14 -30.07
C THR A 546 4.82 -7.36 -28.61
N TYR A 547 4.50 -8.54 -28.08
CA TYR A 547 4.82 -8.90 -26.69
C TYR A 547 6.31 -8.73 -26.34
N LEU A 548 7.18 -9.17 -27.25
CA LEU A 548 8.64 -9.16 -27.05
C LEU A 548 9.23 -7.75 -27.19
N SER A 549 8.58 -6.88 -27.95
CA SER A 549 9.06 -5.52 -28.23
C SER A 549 8.61 -4.49 -27.21
N ARG A 550 7.82 -4.87 -26.20
CA ARG A 550 7.39 -3.94 -25.14
C ARG A 550 8.59 -3.38 -24.39
N ARG A 551 8.58 -2.07 -24.12
CA ARG A 551 9.57 -1.40 -23.27
C ARG A 551 9.48 -1.94 -21.85
N ILE A 552 10.60 -2.44 -21.35
CA ILE A 552 10.76 -2.89 -19.96
C ILE A 552 11.90 -2.09 -19.32
N ASN A 553 11.59 -1.40 -18.23
CA ASN A 553 12.58 -0.75 -17.38
C ASN A 553 12.59 -1.41 -16.00
N ILE A 554 13.75 -1.39 -15.36
CA ILE A 554 13.96 -1.83 -13.98
C ILE A 554 14.45 -0.62 -13.20
N THR A 555 13.85 -0.39 -12.05
CA THR A 555 14.18 0.72 -11.15
C THR A 555 14.66 0.17 -9.81
N LEU A 556 15.76 0.71 -9.31
CA LEU A 556 16.36 0.40 -8.02
C LEU A 556 16.52 1.69 -7.23
N LEU A 557 16.02 1.71 -5.99
CA LEU A 557 16.16 2.84 -5.08
C LEU A 557 17.08 2.48 -3.92
N TYR A 558 18.04 3.35 -3.63
CA TYR A 558 19.01 3.17 -2.56
C TYR A 558 18.88 4.25 -1.51
N GLY A 559 18.89 3.80 -0.26
CA GLY A 559 18.86 4.67 0.91
C GLY A 559 17.57 5.45 1.04
N PHE A 560 17.62 6.47 1.87
CA PHE A 560 16.52 7.38 2.13
C PHE A 560 16.96 8.80 1.80
N ARG A 561 15.98 9.60 1.40
CA ARG A 561 16.11 11.05 1.31
C ARG A 561 16.69 11.60 2.62
N ALA A 562 17.77 12.39 2.55
CA ALA A 562 18.35 13.02 3.74
C ALA A 562 17.29 13.89 4.45
N GLN A 563 17.09 13.63 5.74
CA GLN A 563 16.28 14.47 6.62
C GLN A 563 17.14 15.64 7.10
N SER A 564 16.56 16.84 7.14
CA SER A 564 17.21 18.09 7.56
C SER A 564 17.62 18.09 9.03
#